data_AF-F0QUI0-F1
#
_entry.id   AF-F0QUI0-F1
#
_cell.length_a   1.000
_cell.length_b   1.000
_cell.length_c   1.000
_cell.angle_alpha   90.00
_cell.angle_beta   90.00
_cell.angle_gamma   90.00
#
_symmetry.space_group_name_H-M   'P 1'
#
loop_
_entity.id
_entity.type
_entity.pdbx_description
1 polymer ?
#
loop_
_entity_poly.entity_id
_entity_poly.type
_entity_poly.pdbx_seq_one_letter_code
_entity_poly.pdbx_strand_id
1 'polypeptide(L)'
;MTRIIHVRKFIPLNVNVGQLVRSVEFDVALNRLDDSLNKALSELSSIVGSRNIRQVGINVSNVNLGNISGILIIAYALVDEDDETREGNH
;
A
#
# COMPACT_ATOMS: atom_id res chain seq x y z
N MET A 1 -16.02 6.26 -16.10
CA MET A 1 -16.15 6.80 -14.70
C MET A 1 -14.84 6.55 -13.94
N THR A 2 -14.40 7.46 -13.06
CA THR A 2 -13.12 7.28 -12.34
C THR A 2 -13.32 6.46 -11.06
N ARG A 3 -12.52 5.41 -10.87
CA ARG A 3 -12.57 4.49 -9.72
C ARG A 3 -11.27 4.53 -8.95
N ILE A 4 -11.35 4.35 -7.62
CA ILE A 4 -10.16 4.22 -6.76
C ILE A 4 -10.03 2.77 -6.31
N ILE A 5 -8.87 2.17 -6.61
CA ILE A 5 -8.48 0.85 -6.12
C ILE A 5 -7.52 1.04 -4.95
N HIS A 6 -7.71 0.28 -3.87
CA HIS A 6 -6.87 0.35 -2.68
C HIS A 6 -6.34 -1.04 -2.32
N VAL A 7 -5.08 -1.09 -1.89
CA VAL A 7 -4.47 -2.25 -1.22
C VAL A 7 -4.00 -1.81 0.16
N ARG A 8 -4.33 -2.60 1.18
CA ARG A 8 -4.00 -2.30 2.58
C ARG A 8 -3.09 -3.37 3.15
N LYS A 9 -2.01 -2.97 3.82
CA LYS A 9 -1.10 -3.85 4.56
C LYS A 9 -0.90 -3.31 5.98
N PHE A 10 -0.95 -4.20 6.97
CA PHE A 10 -0.71 -3.85 8.36
C PHE A 10 0.50 -4.60 8.88
N ILE A 11 1.46 -3.86 9.44
CA ILE A 11 2.66 -4.40 10.08
C ILE A 11 2.47 -4.27 11.58
N PRO A 12 2.20 -5.37 12.31
CA PRO A 12 2.13 -5.32 13.76
C PRO A 12 3.54 -5.09 14.34
N LEU A 13 3.63 -4.18 15.31
CA LEU A 13 4.85 -3.88 16.05
C LEU A 13 4.63 -4.16 17.53
N ASN A 14 5.61 -4.82 18.16
CA ASN A 14 5.57 -5.13 19.59
C ASN A 14 5.93 -3.92 20.49
N VAL A 15 6.37 -2.82 19.87
CA VAL A 15 6.78 -1.58 20.52
C VAL A 15 6.18 -0.40 19.75
N ASN A 16 5.93 0.72 20.42
CA ASN A 16 5.55 1.95 19.72
C ASN A 16 6.69 2.37 18.77
N VAL A 17 6.33 2.93 17.61
CA VAL A 17 7.33 3.41 16.62
C VAL A 17 8.32 4.40 17.23
N GLY A 18 7.86 5.26 18.16
CA GLY A 18 8.72 6.19 18.89
C GLY A 18 9.70 5.54 19.88
N GLN A 19 9.57 4.24 20.16
CA GLN A 19 10.44 3.47 21.05
C GLN A 19 11.42 2.56 20.30
N LEU A 20 11.43 2.59 18.95
CA LEU A 20 12.42 1.90 18.13
C LEU A 20 13.76 2.65 18.21
N VAL A 21 14.48 2.50 19.32
CA VAL A 21 15.75 3.20 19.58
C VAL A 21 16.97 2.27 19.47
N ARG A 22 16.75 0.96 19.28
CA ARG A 22 17.81 -0.06 19.18
C ARG A 22 18.04 -0.44 17.72
N SER A 23 19.30 -0.36 17.26
CA SER A 23 19.69 -0.53 15.85
C SER A 23 19.12 -1.81 15.21
N VAL A 24 19.28 -2.97 15.87
CA VAL A 24 18.83 -4.25 15.31
C VAL A 24 17.32 -4.35 15.17
N GLU A 25 16.55 -3.86 16.14
CA GLU A 25 15.07 -3.90 16.09
C GLU A 25 14.52 -2.90 15.07
N PHE A 26 15.20 -1.76 14.93
CA PHE A 26 14.89 -0.75 13.93
C PHE A 26 15.16 -1.25 12.50
N ASP A 27 16.32 -1.86 12.25
CA ASP A 27 16.67 -2.41 10.94
C ASP A 27 15.70 -3.50 10.51
N VAL A 28 15.30 -4.38 11.43
CA VAL A 28 14.28 -5.41 11.17
C VAL A 28 12.92 -4.76 10.86
N ALA A 29 12.53 -3.71 11.57
CA ALA A 29 11.29 -2.99 11.30
C ALA A 29 11.31 -2.30 9.92
N LEU A 30 12.45 -1.71 9.52
CA LEU A 30 12.63 -1.11 8.20
C LEU A 30 12.55 -2.15 7.08
N ASN A 31 13.20 -3.30 7.24
CA ASN A 31 13.11 -4.39 6.26
C ASN A 31 11.66 -4.90 6.11
N ARG A 32 10.93 -5.03 7.22
CA ARG A 32 9.50 -5.40 7.17
C ARG A 32 8.64 -4.34 6.49
N LEU A 33 8.98 -3.07 6.67
CA LEU A 33 8.31 -1.94 6.02
C LEU A 33 8.54 -1.99 4.50
N ASP A 34 9.80 -2.16 4.07
CA ASP A 34 10.15 -2.25 2.65
C ASP A 34 9.46 -3.44 1.97
N ASP A 35 9.52 -4.63 2.57
CA ASP A 35 8.82 -5.83 2.09
C ASP A 35 7.30 -5.59 1.93
N SER A 36 6.69 -4.88 2.89
CA SER A 36 5.25 -4.63 2.89
C SER A 36 4.86 -3.58 1.86
N LEU A 37 5.70 -2.56 1.63
CA LEU A 37 5.52 -1.56 0.57
C LEU A 37 5.61 -2.22 -0.80
N ASN A 38 6.63 -3.04 -1.03
CA ASN A 38 6.82 -3.78 -2.28
C ASN A 38 5.63 -4.71 -2.56
N LYS A 39 5.14 -5.43 -1.54
CA LYS A 39 3.94 -6.27 -1.66
C LYS A 39 2.69 -5.45 -1.96
N ALA A 40 2.48 -4.33 -1.27
CA ALA A 40 1.31 -3.47 -1.49
C ALA A 40 1.27 -2.91 -2.91
N LEU A 41 2.42 -2.44 -3.42
CA LEU A 41 2.55 -1.90 -4.77
C LEU A 41 2.44 -2.99 -5.84
N SER A 42 3.04 -4.16 -5.62
CA SER A 42 2.92 -5.30 -6.55
C SER A 42 1.47 -5.79 -6.66
N GLU A 43 0.77 -5.91 -5.54
CA GLU A 43 -0.65 -6.28 -5.52
C GLU A 43 -1.52 -5.20 -6.16
N LEU A 44 -1.24 -3.92 -5.90
CA LEU A 44 -1.95 -2.81 -6.54
C LEU A 44 -1.78 -2.86 -8.07
N SER A 45 -0.54 -3.05 -8.54
CA SER A 45 -0.21 -3.20 -9.96
C SER A 45 -0.96 -4.38 -10.59
N SER A 46 -1.00 -5.52 -9.89
CA SER A 46 -1.74 -6.72 -10.33
C SER A 46 -3.25 -6.48 -10.45
N ILE A 47 -3.87 -5.79 -9.48
CA ILE A 47 -5.31 -5.49 -9.49
C ILE A 47 -5.67 -4.44 -10.54
N VAL A 48 -4.82 -3.42 -10.70
CA VAL A 48 -5.01 -2.36 -11.68
C VAL A 48 -4.82 -2.88 -13.10
N GLY A 49 -3.86 -3.79 -13.31
CA GLY A 49 -3.59 -4.39 -14.62
C GLY A 49 -3.22 -3.34 -15.67
N SER A 50 -3.82 -3.45 -16.86
CA SER A 50 -3.62 -2.54 -17.99
C SER A 50 -4.51 -1.30 -17.97
N ARG A 51 -5.27 -1.06 -16.88
CA ARG A 51 -6.18 0.09 -16.80
C ARG A 51 -5.41 1.40 -16.88
N ASN A 52 -6.07 2.43 -17.39
CA ASN A 52 -5.51 3.76 -17.47
C ASN A 52 -5.40 4.39 -16.07
N ILE A 53 -4.16 4.53 -15.59
CA ILE A 53 -3.85 5.06 -14.26
C ILE A 53 -3.67 6.57 -14.34
N ARG A 54 -4.54 7.32 -13.67
CA ARG A 54 -4.41 8.77 -13.53
C ARG A 54 -3.47 9.17 -12.41
N GLN A 55 -3.48 8.40 -11.32
CA GLN A 55 -2.70 8.72 -10.11
C GLN A 55 -2.41 7.45 -9.33
N VAL A 56 -1.20 7.36 -8.76
CA VAL A 56 -0.83 6.38 -7.73
C VAL A 56 -0.41 7.14 -6.48
N GLY A 57 -0.75 6.61 -5.31
CA GLY A 57 -0.28 7.14 -4.05
C GLY A 57 -0.12 6.07 -2.98
N ILE A 58 0.63 6.41 -1.93
CA ILE A 58 0.85 5.57 -0.77
C ILE A 58 0.66 6.45 0.47
N ASN A 59 -0.13 5.95 1.42
CA ASN A 59 -0.21 6.50 2.76
C ASN A 59 0.39 5.50 3.75
N VAL A 60 1.32 5.98 4.57
CA VAL A 60 1.92 5.20 5.66
C VAL A 60 1.60 5.91 6.96
N SER A 61 0.88 5.23 7.85
CA SER A 61 0.39 5.79 9.11
C SER A 61 0.67 4.86 10.28
N ASN A 62 1.04 5.45 11.42
CA ASN A 62 1.07 4.73 12.69
C ASN A 62 -0.37 4.57 13.19
N VAL A 63 -0.76 3.35 13.57
CA VAL A 63 -2.11 3.03 14.04
C VAL A 63 -2.06 2.15 15.27
N ASN A 64 -2.97 2.45 16.21
CA ASN A 64 -3.22 1.64 17.39
C ASN A 64 -4.61 1.00 17.26
N LEU A 65 -4.64 -0.33 17.16
CA LEU A 65 -5.85 -1.14 17.07
C LEU A 65 -6.03 -1.90 18.38
N GLY A 66 -6.66 -1.25 19.35
CA GLY A 66 -6.80 -1.79 20.71
C GLY A 66 -5.44 -1.91 21.39
N ASN A 67 -5.01 -3.14 21.67
CA ASN A 67 -3.73 -3.45 22.31
C ASN A 67 -2.57 -3.68 21.32
N ILE A 68 -2.81 -3.59 20.01
CA ILE A 68 -1.79 -3.78 18.99
C ILE A 68 -1.44 -2.43 18.38
N SER A 69 -0.16 -2.06 18.45
CA SER A 69 0.40 -0.91 17.71
C SER A 69 1.02 -1.40 16.41
N GLY A 70 1.02 -0.58 15.37
CA GLY A 70 1.62 -0.97 14.11
C GLY A 70 1.63 0.12 13.06
N ILE A 71 2.07 -0.27 11.87
CA ILE A 71 2.11 0.60 10.70
C ILE A 71 1.04 0.11 9.71
N LEU A 72 0.14 0.99 9.31
CA LEU A 72 -0.81 0.78 8.22
C LEU A 72 -0.28 1.44 6.95
N ILE A 73 -0.19 0.64 5.90
CA ILE A 73 0.13 1.07 4.55
C ILE A 73 -1.14 0.98 3.72
N ILE A 74 -1.50 2.06 3.03
CA ILE A 74 -2.58 2.10 2.05
C ILE A 74 -1.97 2.56 0.73
N ALA A 75 -1.78 1.64 -0.20
CA ALA A 75 -1.46 1.95 -1.58
C ALA A 75 -2.77 2.12 -2.36
N TYR A 76 -2.85 3.13 -3.22
CA TYR A 76 -4.04 3.37 -4.02
C TYR A 76 -3.72 3.83 -5.44
N ALA A 77 -4.62 3.51 -6.37
CA ALA A 77 -4.58 3.95 -7.75
C ALA A 77 -5.94 4.52 -8.15
N LEU A 78 -5.92 5.70 -8.76
CA LEU A 78 -7.05 6.31 -9.45
C LEU A 78 -7.02 5.83 -10.90
N VAL A 79 -8.05 5.11 -11.34
CA VAL A 79 -8.14 4.53 -12.68
C VAL A 79 -9.39 5.00 -13.40
N ASP A 80 -9.31 5.10 -14.73
CA ASP A 80 -10.49 5.28 -15.58
C ASP A 80 -11.06 3.92 -16.00
N GLU A 81 -12.38 3.79 -15.89
CA GLU A 81 -13.08 2.57 -16.32
C GLU A 81 -13.35 2.51 -17.84
N ASP A 82 -12.97 3.53 -18.61
CA ASP A 82 -13.50 3.71 -19.97
C ASP A 82 -12.63 3.09 -21.11
N ASP A 83 -11.51 2.40 -20.81
CA ASP A 83 -10.58 1.89 -21.84
C ASP A 83 -10.85 0.45 -22.36
N GLU A 84 -11.86 -0.27 -21.85
CA GLU A 84 -12.21 -1.61 -22.39
C GLU A 84 -13.09 -1.56 -23.66
N THR A 85 -13.54 -0.38 -24.12
CA THR A 85 -14.45 -0.27 -25.29
C THR A 85 -13.80 0.29 -26.56
N ARG A 86 -12.48 0.55 -26.57
CA ARG A 86 -11.81 1.26 -27.67
C ARG A 86 -10.87 0.43 -28.55
N GLU A 87 -10.81 -0.90 -28.35
CA GLU A 87 -10.06 -1.82 -29.23
C GLU A 87 -10.99 -2.75 -30.06
N GLY A 88 -12.27 -2.38 -30.24
CA GLY A 88 -13.25 -3.22 -30.96
C GLY A 88 -13.73 -2.71 -32.32
N ASN A 89 -13.15 -1.65 -32.88
CA ASN A 89 -13.57 -1.11 -34.18
C ASN A 89 -12.36 -0.65 -35.00
N HIS A 90 -11.78 -1.58 -35.78
CA HIS A 90 -11.18 -1.28 -37.08
C HIS A 90 -11.13 -2.54 -37.96
#